data_AF-A0A3C0A1B9-F1
#
_entry.id   AF-A0A3C0A1B9-F1
#
_cell.length_a   1.000
_cell.length_b   1.000
_cell.length_c   1.000
_cell.angle_alpha   90.00
_cell.angle_beta   90.00
_cell.angle_gamma   90.00
#
_symmetry.space_group_name_H-M   'P 1'
#
loop_
_entity.id
_entity.type
_entity.pdbx_description
1 polymer ?
#
loop_
_entity_poly.entity_id
_entity_poly.type
_entity_poly.pdbx_seq_one_letter_code
_entity_poly.pdbx_strand_id
1 'polypeptide(L)'
;MLAAEERLPDFAVTAKILSEFNSININDAGRLARHCWGILGSRLAPDSAQELTRKCEAYGVKTITLFSTGTAGFKPAALIKKASFADGSFSFTNAAGLSMNVAAADILVLSAAPHKEETVKTVKSVEGPSGGEKALRLGIMAATGLPIGMGKNKEVKKEVRTSETAFTLDIILKQPATRLRLTPADFDFSCLREKKTCSSQTNFYLLCAALSLFAPGALKNTGLWAIIEHKPLSALPYDSMEDFETETRRLAALAAAVQ
;
A
#
# COMPACT_ATOMS: atom_id res chain seq x y z
N MET A 1 11.60 -9.54 -13.59
CA MET A 1 12.79 -9.82 -12.76
C MET A 1 12.60 -9.19 -11.40
N LEU A 2 12.81 -9.96 -10.33
CA LEU A 2 12.58 -9.56 -8.94
C LEU A 2 13.87 -9.67 -8.14
N ALA A 3 14.02 -8.89 -7.07
CA ALA A 3 14.98 -9.19 -6.01
C ALA A 3 14.61 -10.52 -5.32
N ALA A 4 15.60 -11.39 -5.15
CA ALA A 4 15.43 -12.76 -4.65
C ALA A 4 15.24 -12.84 -3.12
N GLU A 5 15.59 -11.78 -2.41
CA GLU A 5 15.54 -11.76 -0.95
C GLU A 5 14.18 -11.22 -0.46
N GLU A 6 13.81 -11.60 0.77
CA GLU A 6 12.60 -11.10 1.41
C GLU A 6 12.68 -9.58 1.60
N ARG A 7 13.81 -9.10 2.12
CA ARG A 7 14.09 -7.66 2.30
C ARG A 7 14.39 -7.01 0.96
N LEU A 8 13.98 -5.76 0.83
CA LEU A 8 14.31 -4.95 -0.34
C LEU A 8 15.81 -4.63 -0.36
N PRO A 9 16.44 -4.56 -1.56
CA PRO A 9 17.79 -4.04 -1.68
C PRO A 9 17.88 -2.59 -1.20
N ASP A 10 19.09 -2.17 -0.85
CA ASP A 10 19.34 -0.77 -0.48
C ASP A 10 18.88 0.19 -1.59
N PHE A 11 18.29 1.31 -1.18
CA PHE A 11 17.71 2.29 -2.09
C PHE A 11 18.77 2.90 -3.02
N ALA A 12 19.94 3.27 -2.49
CA ALA A 12 21.01 3.87 -3.27
C ALA A 12 21.61 2.87 -4.25
N VAL A 13 21.73 1.60 -3.84
CA VAL A 13 22.16 0.51 -4.72
C VAL A 13 21.16 0.32 -5.87
N THR A 14 19.86 0.25 -5.56
CA THR A 14 18.81 0.09 -6.56
C THR A 14 18.79 1.25 -7.56
N ALA A 15 18.92 2.49 -7.08
CA ALA A 15 18.98 3.67 -7.94
C ALA A 15 20.19 3.64 -8.89
N LYS A 16 21.36 3.18 -8.43
CA LYS A 16 22.54 3.03 -9.29
C LYS A 16 22.31 1.99 -10.40
N ILE A 17 21.80 0.81 -10.03
CA ILE A 17 21.47 -0.26 -10.99
C ILE A 17 20.51 0.26 -12.06
N LEU A 18 19.43 0.93 -11.65
CA LEU A 18 18.41 1.44 -12.57
C LEU A 18 18.93 2.60 -13.44
N SER A 19 19.81 3.44 -12.90
CA SER A 19 20.46 4.53 -13.65
C SER A 19 21.31 3.96 -14.78
N GLU A 20 22.17 2.98 -14.48
CA GLU A 20 23.03 2.35 -15.48
C GLU A 20 22.27 1.53 -16.51
N PHE A 21 21.25 0.78 -16.09
CA PHE A 21 20.47 -0.07 -16.98
C PHE A 21 19.61 0.74 -17.94
N ASN A 22 18.93 1.79 -17.46
CA ASN A 22 18.05 2.60 -18.30
C ASN A 22 18.77 3.79 -18.96
N SER A 23 20.06 3.99 -18.70
CA SER A 23 20.82 5.16 -19.16
C SER A 23 20.17 6.49 -18.79
N ILE A 24 19.64 6.58 -17.56
CA ILE A 24 18.99 7.77 -17.01
C ILE A 24 19.83 8.37 -15.88
N ASN A 25 19.61 9.65 -15.56
CA ASN A 25 20.30 10.27 -14.44
C ASN A 25 19.88 9.66 -13.09
N ILE A 26 20.75 9.80 -12.08
CA ILE A 26 20.57 9.17 -10.77
C ILE A 26 19.33 9.66 -10.01
N ASN A 27 18.88 10.89 -10.27
CA ASN A 27 17.69 11.44 -9.60
C ASN A 27 16.41 10.79 -10.11
N ASP A 28 16.29 10.63 -11.43
CA ASP A 28 15.16 9.92 -12.04
C ASP A 28 15.18 8.43 -11.68
N ALA A 29 16.37 7.82 -11.67
CA ALA A 29 16.53 6.45 -11.19
C ALA A 29 16.15 6.29 -9.71
N GLY A 30 16.44 7.29 -8.87
CA GLY A 30 16.01 7.33 -7.48
C GLY A 30 14.49 7.35 -7.34
N ARG A 31 13.78 8.08 -8.20
CA ARG A 31 12.31 8.05 -8.24
C ARG A 31 11.79 6.66 -8.61
N LEU A 32 12.38 6.01 -9.62
CA LEU A 32 12.01 4.64 -9.98
C LEU A 32 12.31 3.65 -8.86
N ALA A 33 13.47 3.75 -8.22
CA ALA A 33 13.88 2.88 -7.13
C ALA A 33 12.90 2.94 -5.94
N ARG A 34 12.33 4.13 -5.66
CA ARG A 34 11.38 4.34 -4.56
C ARG A 34 10.08 3.54 -4.74
N HIS A 35 9.65 3.35 -5.98
CA HIS A 35 8.38 2.69 -6.32
C HIS A 35 8.56 1.32 -6.98
N CYS A 36 9.79 0.81 -7.09
CA CYS A 36 10.03 -0.49 -7.70
C CYS A 36 9.64 -1.65 -6.77
N TRP A 37 9.69 -1.45 -5.45
CA TRP A 37 9.34 -2.43 -4.42
C TRP A 37 9.99 -3.81 -4.63
N GLY A 38 11.22 -3.83 -5.17
CA GLY A 38 11.97 -5.04 -5.49
C GLY A 38 11.61 -5.69 -6.83
N ILE A 39 10.72 -5.10 -7.62
CA ILE A 39 10.50 -5.40 -9.03
C ILE A 39 11.46 -4.56 -9.86
N LEU A 40 12.62 -5.13 -10.17
CA LEU A 40 13.72 -4.40 -10.83
C LEU A 40 13.50 -4.23 -12.34
N GLY A 41 12.67 -5.07 -12.95
CA GLY A 41 12.32 -4.97 -14.36
C GLY A 41 11.13 -5.82 -14.74
N SER A 42 10.25 -5.28 -15.57
CA SER A 42 8.99 -5.91 -15.99
C SER A 42 8.95 -6.04 -17.50
N ARG A 43 8.47 -7.19 -18.00
CA ARG A 43 8.29 -7.47 -19.44
C ARG A 43 9.55 -7.21 -20.29
N LEU A 44 10.71 -7.53 -19.73
CA LEU A 44 12.00 -7.41 -20.42
C LEU A 44 12.16 -8.53 -21.46
N ALA A 45 12.81 -8.21 -22.58
CA ALA A 45 13.34 -9.22 -23.48
C ALA A 45 14.39 -10.09 -22.75
N PRO A 46 14.61 -11.35 -23.17
CA PRO A 46 15.57 -12.24 -22.51
C PRO A 46 16.97 -11.64 -22.34
N ASP A 47 17.50 -11.00 -23.38
CA ASP A 47 18.83 -10.38 -23.35
C ASP A 47 18.90 -9.23 -22.35
N SER A 48 17.88 -8.37 -22.32
CA SER A 48 17.77 -7.26 -21.37
C SER A 48 17.61 -7.75 -19.93
N ALA A 49 16.88 -8.85 -19.71
CA ALA A 49 16.75 -9.47 -18.40
C ALA A 49 18.09 -10.05 -17.91
N GLN A 50 18.87 -10.65 -18.82
CA GLN A 50 20.20 -11.16 -18.50
C GLN A 50 21.18 -10.02 -18.20
N GLU A 51 21.15 -8.94 -18.99
CA GLU A 51 21.96 -7.74 -18.73
C GLU A 51 21.66 -7.16 -17.35
N LEU A 52 20.37 -6.96 -17.03
CA LEU A 52 19.96 -6.43 -15.74
C LEU A 52 20.37 -7.36 -14.59
N THR A 53 20.29 -8.68 -14.78
CA THR A 53 20.76 -9.67 -13.80
C THR A 53 22.26 -9.48 -13.51
N ARG A 54 23.10 -9.37 -14.55
CA ARG A 54 24.55 -9.15 -14.37
C ARG A 54 24.85 -7.86 -13.64
N LYS A 55 24.11 -6.78 -13.94
CA LYS A 55 24.25 -5.51 -13.20
C LYS A 55 23.87 -5.69 -11.73
N CYS A 56 22.76 -6.35 -11.42
CA CYS A 56 22.38 -6.62 -10.04
C CYS A 56 23.43 -7.44 -9.29
N GLU A 57 23.96 -8.50 -9.92
CA GLU A 57 25.01 -9.34 -9.34
C GLU A 57 26.29 -8.55 -9.04
N ALA A 58 26.69 -7.64 -9.95
CA ALA A 58 27.86 -6.76 -9.74
C ALA A 58 27.72 -5.86 -8.49
N TYR A 59 26.49 -5.57 -8.08
CA TYR A 59 26.16 -4.82 -6.87
C TYR A 59 25.75 -5.70 -5.69
N GLY A 60 25.88 -7.03 -5.79
CA GLY A 60 25.54 -7.98 -4.74
C GLY A 60 24.02 -8.20 -4.55
N VAL A 61 23.19 -7.78 -5.50
CA VAL A 61 21.75 -7.98 -5.46
C VAL A 61 21.39 -9.27 -6.18
N LYS A 62 20.93 -10.27 -5.42
CA LYS A 62 20.42 -11.52 -5.98
C LYS A 62 19.07 -11.29 -6.65
N THR A 63 18.86 -11.87 -7.82
CA THR A 63 17.62 -11.70 -8.58
C THR A 63 17.03 -13.04 -9.03
N ILE A 64 15.72 -13.04 -9.27
CA ILE A 64 14.98 -14.15 -9.87
C ILE A 64 14.28 -13.64 -11.12
N THR A 65 14.42 -14.37 -12.22
CA THR A 65 13.68 -14.13 -13.45
C THR A 65 12.44 -15.01 -13.47
N LEU A 66 11.28 -14.37 -13.45
CA LEU A 66 10.00 -15.06 -13.60
C LEU A 66 9.55 -14.94 -15.05
N PHE A 67 9.20 -16.07 -15.66
CA PHE A 67 8.56 -16.09 -16.97
C PHE A 67 7.08 -15.71 -16.80
N SER A 68 6.56 -14.92 -17.75
CA SER A 68 5.22 -14.30 -17.69
C SER A 68 4.05 -15.28 -17.55
N THR A 69 4.27 -16.57 -17.80
CA THR A 69 3.30 -17.64 -17.60
C THR A 69 3.08 -18.02 -16.13
N GLY A 70 3.94 -17.57 -15.21
CA GLY A 70 3.92 -17.98 -13.79
C GLY A 70 3.25 -17.01 -12.81
N THR A 71 3.02 -15.75 -13.18
CA THR A 71 2.32 -14.79 -12.30
C THR A 71 0.82 -14.82 -12.57
N ALA A 72 0.16 -15.92 -12.23
CA ALA A 72 -1.30 -15.93 -12.13
C ALA A 72 -1.69 -14.83 -11.13
N GLY A 73 -2.48 -13.86 -11.57
CA GLY A 73 -2.95 -12.79 -10.70
C GLY A 73 -3.65 -13.39 -9.48
N PHE A 74 -3.24 -13.01 -8.28
CA PHE A 74 -3.93 -13.43 -7.06
C PHE A 74 -5.40 -13.02 -7.16
N LYS A 75 -6.29 -13.88 -6.67
CA LYS A 75 -7.70 -13.51 -6.52
C LYS A 75 -7.81 -12.21 -5.72
N PRO A 76 -8.83 -11.37 -5.99
CA PRO A 76 -9.12 -10.21 -5.15
C PRO A 76 -9.12 -10.58 -3.67
N ALA A 77 -8.62 -9.68 -2.83
CA ALA A 77 -8.49 -9.96 -1.42
C ALA A 77 -9.88 -10.13 -0.77
N ALA A 78 -10.10 -11.23 -0.08
CA ALA A 78 -11.31 -11.46 0.70
C ALA A 78 -11.18 -10.75 2.06
N LEU A 79 -12.11 -9.84 2.36
CA LEU A 79 -12.12 -9.13 3.63
C LEU A 79 -12.41 -10.09 4.78
N ILE A 80 -11.60 -10.00 5.84
CA ILE A 80 -11.81 -10.71 7.10
C ILE A 80 -12.17 -9.70 8.19
N LYS A 81 -13.18 -10.05 9.00
CA LYS A 81 -13.69 -9.17 10.07
C LYS A 81 -13.33 -9.66 11.46
N LYS A 82 -12.96 -10.93 11.60
CA LYS A 82 -12.64 -11.55 12.86
C LYS A 82 -11.60 -12.64 12.66
N ALA A 83 -10.72 -12.79 13.63
CA ALA A 83 -9.82 -13.91 13.72
C ALA A 83 -9.76 -14.46 15.15
N SER A 84 -9.11 -15.61 15.32
CA SER A 84 -8.73 -16.17 16.61
C SER A 84 -7.49 -17.04 16.48
N PHE A 85 -6.70 -17.09 17.55
CA PHE A 85 -5.63 -18.06 17.72
C PHE A 85 -6.12 -19.12 18.71
N ALA A 86 -6.29 -20.36 18.25
CA ALA A 86 -6.74 -21.48 19.07
C ALA A 86 -6.07 -22.76 18.58
N ASP A 87 -5.65 -23.62 19.52
CA ASP A 87 -5.13 -24.96 19.23
C ASP A 87 -3.98 -24.99 18.21
N GLY A 88 -3.09 -23.98 18.26
CA GLY A 88 -1.97 -23.86 17.31
C GLY A 88 -2.41 -23.51 15.87
N SER A 89 -3.64 -23.07 15.68
CA SER A 89 -4.19 -22.64 14.40
C SER A 89 -4.62 -21.17 14.42
N PHE A 90 -4.61 -20.56 13.24
CA PHE A 90 -5.19 -19.26 12.98
C PHE A 90 -6.54 -19.46 12.31
N SER A 91 -7.61 -19.08 13.00
CA SER A 91 -8.96 -19.11 12.45
C SER A 91 -9.37 -17.70 12.02
N PHE A 92 -10.10 -17.59 10.92
CA PHE A 92 -10.69 -16.32 10.50
C PHE A 92 -12.08 -16.53 9.92
N THR A 93 -12.90 -15.48 9.98
CA THR A 93 -14.23 -15.45 9.35
C THR A 93 -14.20 -14.49 8.17
N ASN A 94 -14.51 -14.99 6.99
CA ASN A 94 -14.60 -14.17 5.78
C ASN A 94 -15.88 -13.33 5.76
N ALA A 95 -16.01 -12.44 4.77
CA ALA A 95 -17.20 -11.60 4.60
C ALA A 95 -18.53 -12.38 4.43
N ALA A 96 -18.47 -13.64 4.01
CA ALA A 96 -19.63 -14.52 3.88
C ALA A 96 -19.99 -15.27 5.18
N GLY A 97 -19.26 -15.01 6.28
CA GLY A 97 -19.49 -15.68 7.56
C GLY A 97 -18.88 -17.08 7.67
N LEU A 98 -18.15 -17.55 6.66
CA LEU A 98 -17.49 -18.85 6.69
C LEU A 98 -16.20 -18.74 7.52
N SER A 99 -16.11 -19.59 8.55
CA SER A 99 -14.90 -19.73 9.36
C SER A 99 -13.97 -20.76 8.74
N MET A 100 -12.70 -20.38 8.62
CA MET A 100 -11.62 -21.23 8.11
C MET A 100 -10.50 -21.31 9.13
N ASN A 101 -9.87 -22.48 9.26
CA ASN A 101 -8.68 -22.70 10.09
C ASN A 101 -7.46 -22.88 9.20
N VAL A 102 -6.36 -22.26 9.57
CA VAL A 102 -5.12 -22.24 8.81
C VAL A 102 -3.96 -22.57 9.74
N ALA A 103 -3.10 -23.49 9.32
CA ALA A 103 -1.86 -23.77 10.04
C ALA A 103 -0.81 -22.70 9.75
N ALA A 104 0.13 -22.49 10.66
CA ALA A 104 1.22 -21.54 10.48
C ALA A 104 2.00 -21.75 9.17
N ALA A 105 2.22 -23.01 8.79
CA ALA A 105 2.95 -23.40 7.58
C ALA A 105 2.19 -23.09 6.27
N ASP A 106 0.88 -22.85 6.35
CA ASP A 106 0.06 -22.51 5.18
C ASP A 106 0.03 -21.01 4.90
N ILE A 107 0.59 -20.18 5.78
CA ILE A 107 0.70 -18.74 5.56
C ILE A 107 2.02 -18.46 4.83
N LEU A 108 1.91 -18.01 3.58
CA LEU A 108 3.06 -17.73 2.70
C LEU A 108 3.58 -16.32 2.85
N VAL A 109 2.69 -15.34 2.98
CA VAL A 109 3.03 -13.92 3.04
C VAL A 109 2.18 -13.23 4.09
N LEU A 110 2.83 -12.40 4.89
CA LEU A 110 2.21 -11.42 5.76
C LEU A 110 2.68 -10.03 5.32
N SER A 111 1.77 -9.19 4.85
CA SER A 111 2.11 -7.86 4.35
C SER A 111 1.28 -6.82 5.08
N ALA A 112 1.91 -5.91 5.80
CA ALA A 112 1.22 -4.83 6.52
C ALA A 112 1.89 -3.49 6.23
N ALA A 113 1.12 -2.45 5.99
CA ALA A 113 1.66 -1.10 5.87
C ALA A 113 0.60 -0.03 6.09
N PRO A 114 0.99 1.17 6.55
CA PRO A 114 0.20 2.36 6.27
C PRO A 114 0.36 2.76 4.79
N HIS A 115 -0.70 3.32 4.21
CA HIS A 115 -0.66 3.97 2.91
C HIS A 115 -1.57 5.20 2.93
N LYS A 116 -1.34 6.13 1.99
CA LYS A 116 -2.20 7.31 1.84
C LYS A 116 -3.43 6.92 1.03
N GLU A 117 -4.59 7.26 1.56
CA GLU A 117 -5.87 7.16 0.87
C GLU A 117 -6.34 8.57 0.52
N GLU A 118 -6.45 8.87 -0.77
CA GLU A 118 -6.97 10.14 -1.24
C GLU A 118 -8.47 10.03 -1.48
N THR A 119 -9.25 10.81 -0.73
CA THR A 119 -10.68 10.97 -0.97
C THR A 119 -10.93 12.30 -1.64
N VAL A 120 -11.47 12.27 -2.86
CA VAL A 120 -11.94 13.47 -3.57
C VAL A 120 -13.41 13.67 -3.26
N LYS A 121 -13.76 14.68 -2.47
CA LYS A 121 -15.15 15.08 -2.23
C LYS A 121 -15.47 16.34 -3.04
N THR A 122 -16.43 16.25 -3.95
CA THR A 122 -16.98 17.44 -4.60
C THR A 122 -17.96 18.11 -3.67
N VAL A 123 -17.54 19.21 -3.03
CA VAL A 123 -18.40 20.04 -2.20
C VAL A 123 -19.04 21.10 -3.09
N LYS A 124 -20.38 21.17 -3.08
CA LYS A 124 -21.10 22.29 -3.68
C LYS A 124 -21.01 23.48 -2.72
N SER A 125 -20.21 24.49 -3.04
CA SER A 125 -20.21 25.75 -2.31
C SER A 125 -21.03 26.79 -3.09
N VAL A 126 -21.80 27.56 -2.34
CA VAL A 126 -22.52 28.73 -2.89
C VAL A 126 -21.59 29.92 -2.72
N GLU A 127 -20.88 30.29 -3.77
CA GLU A 127 -20.02 31.47 -3.75
C GLU A 127 -20.83 32.67 -4.24
N GLY A 128 -20.99 33.64 -3.35
CA GLY A 128 -21.48 34.97 -3.71
C GLY A 128 -20.39 35.78 -4.41
N PRO A 129 -20.72 36.91 -5.04
CA PRO A 129 -19.72 37.76 -5.69
C PRO A 129 -18.63 38.13 -4.70
N SER A 130 -17.39 38.14 -5.19
CA SER A 130 -16.21 38.45 -4.38
C SER A 130 -16.33 39.86 -3.76
N GLY A 131 -15.61 40.10 -2.66
CA GLY A 131 -15.63 41.42 -1.98
C GLY A 131 -15.30 42.58 -2.93
N GLY A 132 -14.38 42.37 -3.88
CA GLY A 132 -14.02 43.35 -4.91
C GLY A 132 -15.14 43.61 -5.91
N GLU A 133 -15.85 42.58 -6.37
CA GLU A 133 -17.00 42.74 -7.28
C GLU A 133 -18.17 43.46 -6.60
N LYS A 134 -18.39 43.22 -5.31
CA LYS A 134 -19.41 43.96 -4.53
C LYS A 134 -19.03 45.44 -4.39
N ALA A 135 -17.78 45.73 -4.07
CA ALA A 135 -17.29 47.10 -3.91
C ALA A 135 -17.37 47.89 -5.23
N LEU A 136 -16.99 47.28 -6.36
CA LEU A 136 -17.11 47.91 -7.68
C LEU A 136 -18.55 48.27 -8.02
N ARG A 137 -19.51 47.36 -7.75
CA ARG A 137 -20.93 47.60 -8.03
C ARG A 137 -21.53 48.68 -7.12
N LEU A 138 -21.13 48.73 -5.86
CA LEU A 138 -21.50 49.83 -4.97
C LEU A 138 -20.93 51.17 -5.46
N GLY A 139 -19.70 51.18 -5.98
CA GLY A 139 -19.09 52.37 -6.59
C GLY A 139 -19.88 52.87 -7.81
N ILE A 140 -20.28 51.97 -8.71
CA ILE A 140 -21.09 52.34 -9.89
C ILE A 140 -22.47 52.85 -9.46
N MET A 141 -23.13 52.21 -8.49
CA MET A 141 -24.41 52.67 -7.96
C MET A 141 -24.29 54.06 -7.33
N ALA A 142 -23.23 54.31 -6.55
CA ALA A 142 -22.99 55.61 -5.94
C ALA A 142 -22.74 56.70 -6.99
N ALA A 143 -22.02 56.38 -8.07
CA ALA A 143 -21.71 57.33 -9.13
C ALA A 143 -22.90 57.64 -10.06
N THR A 144 -23.79 56.66 -10.29
CA THR A 144 -24.85 56.78 -11.30
C THR A 144 -26.26 56.92 -10.72
N GLY A 145 -26.45 56.66 -9.43
CA GLY A 145 -27.77 56.70 -8.76
C GLY A 145 -28.72 55.57 -9.17
N LEU A 146 -28.30 54.67 -10.08
CA LEU A 146 -29.13 53.58 -10.57
C LEU A 146 -28.85 52.29 -9.78
N PRO A 147 -29.89 51.61 -9.25
CA PRO A 147 -29.70 50.39 -8.47
C PRO A 147 -29.23 49.23 -9.37
N ILE A 148 -28.00 48.77 -9.16
CA ILE A 148 -27.45 47.59 -9.84
C ILE A 148 -27.57 46.39 -8.90
N GLY A 149 -28.24 45.32 -9.35
CA GLY A 149 -28.43 44.10 -8.56
C GLY A 149 -27.11 43.47 -8.10
N MET A 150 -27.05 43.00 -6.85
CA MET A 150 -25.83 42.48 -6.21
C MET A 150 -25.34 41.13 -6.77
N GLY A 151 -25.85 40.67 -7.90
CA GLY A 151 -25.46 39.41 -8.54
C GLY A 151 -26.16 38.20 -7.94
N LYS A 152 -26.27 37.13 -8.72
CA LYS A 152 -26.81 35.85 -8.24
C LYS A 152 -25.65 35.04 -7.66
N ASN A 153 -25.92 34.34 -6.55
CA ASN A 153 -24.98 33.36 -6.04
C ASN A 153 -24.78 32.27 -7.09
N LYS A 154 -23.53 31.92 -7.38
CA LYS A 154 -23.20 30.85 -8.30
C LYS A 154 -22.90 29.61 -7.47
N GLU A 155 -23.57 28.50 -7.77
CA GLU A 155 -23.13 27.21 -7.27
C GLU A 155 -21.80 26.88 -7.96
N VAL A 156 -20.73 26.81 -7.16
CA VAL A 156 -19.41 26.39 -7.59
C VAL A 156 -19.17 25.00 -7.02
N LYS A 157 -18.87 24.04 -7.89
CA LYS A 157 -18.42 22.72 -7.47
C LYS A 157 -16.93 22.82 -7.15
N LYS A 158 -16.57 22.74 -5.88
CA LYS A 158 -15.18 22.70 -5.44
C LYS A 158 -14.80 21.26 -5.11
N GLU A 159 -13.78 20.75 -5.77
CA GLU A 159 -13.16 19.50 -5.36
C GLU A 159 -12.27 19.74 -4.14
N VAL A 160 -12.59 19.06 -3.05
CA VAL A 160 -11.76 19.02 -1.84
C VAL A 160 -11.10 17.65 -1.81
N ARG A 161 -9.77 17.63 -1.91
CA ARG A 161 -8.97 16.42 -1.74
C ARG A 161 -8.56 16.31 -0.28
N THR A 162 -8.97 15.23 0.38
CA THR A 162 -8.50 14.87 1.72
C THR A 162 -7.60 13.66 1.59
N SER A 163 -6.45 13.68 2.26
CA SER A 163 -5.55 12.52 2.36
C SER A 163 -5.58 12.01 3.80
N GLU A 164 -5.92 10.74 3.96
CA GLU A 164 -5.93 10.06 5.26
C GLU A 164 -4.94 8.89 5.22
N THR A 165 -4.35 8.56 6.37
CA THR A 165 -3.47 7.38 6.47
C THR A 165 -4.31 6.17 6.83
N ALA A 166 -4.43 5.23 5.89
CA ALA A 166 -5.10 3.96 6.08
C ALA A 166 -4.07 2.87 6.40
N PHE A 167 -4.44 1.91 7.24
CA PHE A 167 -3.63 0.73 7.54
C PHE A 167 -4.26 -0.49 6.90
N THR A 168 -3.44 -1.36 6.31
CA THR A 168 -3.90 -2.62 5.73
C THR A 168 -2.94 -3.74 6.07
N LEU A 169 -3.51 -4.92 6.31
CA LEU A 169 -2.80 -6.19 6.43
C LEU A 169 -3.39 -7.15 5.39
N ASP A 170 -2.52 -7.73 4.58
CA ASP A 170 -2.82 -8.84 3.69
C ASP A 170 -2.13 -10.12 4.18
N ILE A 171 -2.87 -11.23 4.11
CA ILE A 171 -2.38 -12.58 4.42
C ILE A 171 -2.58 -13.44 3.17
N ILE A 172 -1.51 -14.06 2.67
CA ILE A 172 -1.59 -14.95 1.51
C ILE A 172 -1.39 -16.39 1.96
N LEU A 173 -2.35 -17.24 1.60
CA LEU A 173 -2.38 -18.66 1.95
C LEU A 173 -1.87 -19.53 0.81
N LYS A 174 -1.26 -20.68 1.16
CA LYS A 174 -0.78 -21.69 0.21
C LYS A 174 -1.93 -22.40 -0.49
N GLN A 175 -2.88 -22.94 0.27
CA GLN A 175 -4.02 -23.68 -0.26
C GLN A 175 -5.30 -23.42 0.54
N PRO A 176 -6.43 -23.08 -0.13
CA PRO A 176 -6.49 -22.56 -1.50
C PRO A 176 -5.70 -21.25 -1.61
N ALA A 177 -5.06 -20.97 -2.75
CA ALA A 177 -4.35 -19.72 -3.01
C ALA A 177 -5.29 -18.51 -2.85
N THR A 178 -5.33 -17.99 -1.63
CA THR A 178 -6.31 -17.01 -1.15
C THR A 178 -5.56 -15.85 -0.54
N ARG A 179 -5.95 -14.65 -0.94
CA ARG A 179 -5.50 -13.40 -0.33
C ARG A 179 -6.60 -12.94 0.61
N LEU A 180 -6.29 -12.80 1.88
CA LEU A 180 -7.15 -12.21 2.89
C LEU A 180 -6.71 -10.78 3.13
N ARG A 181 -7.65 -9.89 3.39
CA ARG A 181 -7.37 -8.49 3.73
C ARG A 181 -8.09 -8.08 5.01
N LEU A 182 -7.40 -7.31 5.82
CA LEU A 182 -7.88 -6.74 7.06
C LEU A 182 -7.59 -5.23 7.07
N THR A 183 -8.60 -4.46 7.42
CA THR A 183 -8.51 -3.02 7.74
C THR A 183 -8.84 -2.84 9.23
N PRO A 184 -8.10 -2.01 9.99
CA PRO A 184 -8.41 -1.81 11.41
C PRO A 184 -9.79 -1.23 11.70
N ALA A 185 -10.36 -0.49 10.75
CA ALA A 185 -11.68 0.12 10.88
C ALA A 185 -12.81 -0.92 10.96
N ASP A 186 -12.66 -2.07 10.29
CA ASP A 186 -13.71 -3.07 10.12
C ASP A 186 -13.41 -4.40 10.83
N PHE A 187 -12.39 -4.44 11.69
CA PHE A 187 -11.90 -5.68 12.29
C PHE A 187 -12.14 -5.77 13.80
N ASP A 188 -12.64 -6.94 14.24
CA ASP A 188 -12.79 -7.31 15.64
C ASP A 188 -11.48 -7.86 16.23
N PHE A 189 -10.80 -7.02 16.99
CA PHE A 189 -9.56 -7.34 17.71
C PHE A 189 -9.73 -8.19 18.97
N SER A 190 -10.89 -8.83 19.19
CA SER A 190 -11.12 -9.69 20.37
C SER A 190 -10.18 -10.91 20.44
N CYS A 191 -9.53 -11.28 19.32
CA CYS A 191 -8.43 -12.26 19.31
C CYS A 191 -7.25 -11.90 20.22
N LEU A 192 -7.05 -10.60 20.52
CA LEU A 192 -5.95 -10.14 21.38
C LEU A 192 -6.22 -10.34 22.88
N ARG A 193 -7.45 -10.66 23.27
CA ARG A 193 -7.87 -10.90 24.66
C ARG A 193 -7.39 -9.77 25.59
N GLU A 194 -6.64 -10.10 26.64
CA GLU A 194 -6.10 -9.16 27.63
C GLU A 194 -5.13 -8.11 27.06
N LYS A 195 -4.53 -8.38 25.88
CA LYS A 195 -3.65 -7.41 25.21
C LYS A 195 -4.44 -6.38 24.40
N LYS A 196 -5.76 -6.56 24.22
CA LYS A 196 -6.60 -5.63 23.46
C LYS A 196 -6.65 -4.28 24.17
N THR A 197 -6.41 -3.22 23.41
CA THR A 197 -6.44 -1.82 23.86
C THR A 197 -7.65 -1.09 23.28
N CYS A 198 -7.87 0.16 23.71
CA CYS A 198 -8.87 1.05 23.13
C CYS A 198 -8.48 1.64 21.76
N SER A 199 -7.23 1.48 21.33
CA SER A 199 -6.71 2.00 20.06
C SER A 199 -6.70 0.92 18.99
N SER A 200 -7.50 1.09 17.93
CA SER A 200 -7.52 0.18 16.78
C SER A 200 -6.15 0.06 16.11
N GLN A 201 -5.40 1.15 16.02
CA GLN A 201 -4.04 1.18 15.48
C GLN A 201 -3.06 0.38 16.36
N THR A 202 -3.12 0.53 17.69
CA THR A 202 -2.28 -0.24 18.61
C THR A 202 -2.62 -1.73 18.52
N ASN A 203 -3.91 -2.06 18.45
CA ASN A 203 -4.39 -3.42 18.27
C ASN A 203 -3.93 -4.02 16.93
N PHE A 204 -3.90 -3.22 15.87
CA PHE A 204 -3.36 -3.64 14.58
C PHE A 204 -1.89 -4.02 14.65
N TYR A 205 -1.05 -3.24 15.35
CA TYR A 205 0.36 -3.60 15.56
C TYR A 205 0.52 -4.86 16.41
N LEU A 206 -0.26 -5.00 17.47
CA LEU A 206 -0.26 -6.21 18.30
C LEU A 206 -0.67 -7.46 17.50
N LEU A 207 -1.68 -7.33 16.62
CA LEU A 207 -2.09 -8.41 15.73
C LEU A 207 -0.99 -8.76 14.71
N CYS A 208 -0.34 -7.77 14.11
CA CYS A 208 0.78 -7.97 13.19
C CYS A 208 1.93 -8.74 13.86
N ALA A 209 2.29 -8.35 15.10
CA ALA A 209 3.31 -9.05 15.87
C ALA A 209 2.88 -10.49 16.22
N ALA A 210 1.63 -10.70 16.65
CA ALA A 210 1.10 -12.02 16.94
C ALA A 210 1.10 -12.95 15.72
N LEU A 211 0.69 -12.44 14.54
CA LEU A 211 0.74 -13.18 13.28
C LEU A 211 2.17 -13.52 12.86
N SER A 212 3.10 -12.58 13.00
CA SER A 212 4.51 -12.81 12.68
C SER A 212 5.15 -13.87 13.58
N LEU A 213 4.74 -13.94 14.85
CA LEU A 213 5.18 -14.99 15.77
C LEU A 213 4.50 -16.33 15.47
N PHE A 214 3.23 -16.31 15.09
CA PHE A 214 2.47 -17.51 14.73
C PHE A 214 3.02 -18.17 13.46
N ALA A 215 3.31 -17.38 12.42
CA ALA A 215 3.83 -17.86 11.14
C ALA A 215 5.24 -17.28 10.85
N PRO A 216 6.28 -17.74 11.56
CA PRO A 216 7.63 -17.18 11.44
C PRO A 216 8.21 -17.34 10.03
N GLY A 217 7.84 -18.42 9.33
CA GLY A 217 8.29 -18.72 7.96
C GLY A 217 7.55 -17.96 6.86
N ALA A 218 6.50 -17.20 7.17
CA ALA A 218 5.83 -16.36 6.19
C ALA A 218 6.73 -15.19 5.79
N LEU A 219 6.81 -14.90 4.49
CA LEU A 219 7.54 -13.74 3.99
C LEU A 219 6.87 -12.44 4.44
N LYS A 220 7.67 -11.44 4.81
CA LYS A 220 7.17 -10.17 5.35
C LYS A 220 7.59 -8.99 4.48
N ASN A 221 6.66 -8.06 4.29
CA ASN A 221 6.95 -6.83 3.56
C ASN A 221 7.69 -5.81 4.44
N THR A 222 8.21 -4.76 3.81
CA THR A 222 8.99 -3.72 4.48
C THR A 222 8.18 -3.04 5.59
N GLY A 223 6.89 -2.78 5.35
CA GLY A 223 6.00 -2.20 6.35
C GLY A 223 5.77 -3.09 7.57
N LEU A 224 5.57 -4.40 7.39
CA LEU A 224 5.40 -5.32 8.52
C LEU A 224 6.68 -5.42 9.35
N TRP A 225 7.83 -5.50 8.69
CA TRP A 225 9.13 -5.44 9.38
C TRP A 225 9.29 -4.18 10.20
N ALA A 226 8.94 -3.02 9.64
CA ALA A 226 9.00 -1.76 10.37
C ALA A 226 8.05 -1.74 11.58
N ILE A 227 6.84 -2.32 11.47
CA ILE A 227 5.89 -2.45 12.58
C ILE A 227 6.48 -3.29 13.72
N ILE A 228 7.00 -4.49 13.41
CA ILE A 228 7.51 -5.42 14.44
C ILE A 228 8.85 -4.96 15.04
N GLU A 229 9.64 -4.18 14.29
CA GLU A 229 10.88 -3.57 14.77
C GLU A 229 10.66 -2.20 15.43
N HIS A 230 9.41 -1.76 15.57
CA HIS A 230 9.04 -0.45 16.12
C HIS A 230 9.72 0.74 15.43
N LYS A 231 9.96 0.63 14.11
CA LYS A 231 10.53 1.70 13.30
C LYS A 231 9.46 2.74 12.92
N PRO A 232 9.85 4.01 12.74
CA PRO A 232 8.93 5.05 12.26
C PRO A 232 8.34 4.70 10.90
N LEU A 233 7.02 4.57 10.83
CA LEU A 233 6.33 4.20 9.58
C LEU A 233 6.19 5.37 8.60
N SER A 234 6.30 6.61 9.07
CA SER A 234 6.22 7.83 8.25
C SER A 234 7.37 7.97 7.24
N ALA A 235 8.47 7.25 7.44
CA ALA A 235 9.60 7.22 6.53
C ALA A 235 9.42 6.24 5.36
N LEU A 236 8.41 5.36 5.42
CA LEU A 236 8.18 4.35 4.40
C LEU A 236 7.51 4.97 3.17
N PRO A 237 7.97 4.66 1.95
CA PRO A 237 7.49 5.34 0.75
C PRO A 237 6.16 4.79 0.19
N TYR A 238 5.26 4.28 1.04
CA TYR A 238 3.92 3.85 0.61
C TYR A 238 3.01 5.06 0.36
N ASP A 239 3.17 5.66 -0.81
CA ASP A 239 2.41 6.83 -1.21
C ASP A 239 0.99 6.47 -1.69
N SER A 240 0.73 5.20 -1.97
CA SER A 240 -0.56 4.70 -2.43
C SER A 240 -0.82 3.25 -2.00
N MET A 241 -2.06 2.79 -2.18
CA MET A 241 -2.39 1.37 -2.04
C MET A 241 -1.66 0.52 -3.09
N GLU A 242 -1.40 1.05 -4.27
CA GLU A 242 -0.71 0.34 -5.35
C GLU A 242 0.74 -0.04 -4.98
N ASP A 243 1.43 0.81 -4.23
CA ASP A 243 2.76 0.53 -3.69
C ASP A 243 2.74 -0.73 -2.80
N PHE A 244 1.78 -0.75 -1.86
CA PHE A 244 1.56 -1.90 -0.97
C PHE A 244 1.20 -3.17 -1.74
N GLU A 245 0.31 -3.07 -2.73
CA GLU A 245 -0.06 -4.22 -3.56
C GLU A 245 1.10 -4.73 -4.42
N THR A 246 1.97 -3.84 -4.88
CA THR A 246 3.13 -4.17 -5.70
C THR A 246 4.16 -4.97 -4.91
N GLU A 247 4.51 -4.52 -3.72
CA GLU A 247 5.41 -5.28 -2.84
C GLU A 247 4.79 -6.62 -2.40
N THR A 248 3.50 -6.63 -2.08
CA THR A 248 2.77 -7.85 -1.72
C THR A 248 2.79 -8.87 -2.86
N ARG A 249 2.56 -8.42 -4.10
CA ARG A 249 2.65 -9.29 -5.30
C ARG A 249 4.06 -9.81 -5.52
N ARG A 250 5.10 -9.00 -5.29
CA ARG A 250 6.49 -9.46 -5.37
C ARG A 250 6.73 -10.60 -4.38
N LEU A 251 6.39 -10.41 -3.12
CA LEU A 251 6.60 -11.43 -2.09
C LEU A 251 5.85 -12.72 -2.39
N ALA A 252 4.63 -12.59 -2.89
CA ALA A 252 3.83 -13.74 -3.24
C ALA A 252 4.41 -14.51 -4.44
N ALA A 253 4.96 -13.80 -5.42
CA ALA A 253 5.70 -14.39 -6.53
C ALA A 253 7.02 -15.04 -6.07
N LEU A 254 7.71 -14.44 -5.09
CA LEU A 254 8.89 -15.02 -4.46
C LEU A 254 8.55 -16.30 -3.69
N ALA A 255 7.47 -16.31 -2.90
CA ALA A 255 7.00 -17.50 -2.19
C ALA A 255 6.64 -18.64 -3.15
N ALA A 256 6.07 -18.34 -4.32
CA ALA A 256 5.76 -19.33 -5.34
C ALA A 256 7.02 -19.90 -6.03
N ALA A 257 8.11 -19.13 -6.11
CA ALA A 257 9.36 -19.57 -6.75
C ALA A 257 10.24 -20.45 -5.84
N VAL A 258 9.97 -20.48 -4.53
CA VAL A 258 10.75 -21.23 -3.52
C VAL A 258 10.07 -22.57 -3.16
N GLN A 259 8.82 -22.79 -3.59
CA GLN A 259 8.07 -24.05 -3.40
C GLN A 259 8.42 -25.09 -4.45
#